data_AF-S0FEW8-F1
#
_entry.id   AF-S0FEW8-F1
#
_cell.length_a   1.000
_cell.length_b   1.000
_cell.length_c   1.000
_cell.angle_alpha   90.00
_cell.angle_beta   90.00
_cell.angle_gamma   90.00
#
_symmetry.space_group_name_H-M   'P 1'
#
loop_
_entity.id
_entity.type
_entity.pdbx_description
1 polymer ?
#
loop_
_entity_poly.entity_id
_entity_poly.type
_entity_poly.pdbx_seq_one_letter_code
_entity_poly.pdbx_strand_id
1 'polypeptide(L)'
;MWKYNCEKRNKYYDEVIRLYTQEGLGRSKISRIIPVGETTISRWIRNFADEKQIQVVMKRKSSINPETPEAGIESGDVKALQAEIARLKKELAHESLRADAFNELINVAEKQFNISIRKKAGAKQ
;
A
#
# COMPACT_ATOMS: atom_id res chain seq x y z
N MET A 1 -18.92 -0.55 7.62
CA MET A 1 -19.51 0.69 8.21
C MET A 1 -19.78 1.65 7.07
N TRP A 2 -21.03 2.11 6.89
CA TRP A 2 -21.39 2.98 5.77
C TRP A 2 -20.78 4.36 5.95
N LYS A 3 -19.95 4.77 4.98
CA LYS A 3 -19.35 6.10 4.94
C LYS A 3 -20.36 7.03 4.27
N TYR A 4 -21.04 7.87 5.05
CA TYR A 4 -21.84 8.97 4.50
C TYR A 4 -20.91 9.90 3.72
N ASN A 5 -20.99 9.89 2.40
CA ASN A 5 -20.21 10.76 1.51
C ASN A 5 -21.00 12.04 1.31
N CYS A 6 -20.95 12.94 2.28
CA CYS A 6 -21.46 14.31 2.11
C CYS A 6 -20.29 15.25 1.78
N GLU A 7 -20.55 16.29 0.99
CA GLU A 7 -19.54 17.28 0.58
C GLU A 7 -18.78 17.86 1.77
N LYS A 8 -19.50 18.14 2.87
CA LYS A 8 -18.89 18.65 4.12
C LYS A 8 -17.90 17.66 4.74
N ARG A 9 -18.17 16.35 4.66
CA ARG A 9 -17.26 15.35 5.19
C ARG A 9 -15.99 15.27 4.34
N ASN A 10 -16.13 15.18 3.02
CA ASN A 10 -14.97 15.08 2.14
C ASN A 10 -14.05 16.31 2.26
N LYS A 11 -14.61 17.48 2.57
CA LYS A 11 -13.85 18.71 2.73
C LYS A 11 -13.18 18.87 4.10
N TYR A 12 -13.84 18.47 5.19
CA TYR A 12 -13.41 18.84 6.55
C TYR A 12 -13.05 17.66 7.46
N TYR A 13 -13.31 16.42 7.06
CA TYR A 13 -13.08 15.25 7.93
C TYR A 13 -11.61 15.11 8.35
N ASP A 14 -10.70 15.09 7.38
CA ASP A 14 -9.27 14.89 7.65
C ASP A 14 -8.69 16.02 8.51
N GLU A 15 -9.14 17.26 8.25
CA GLU A 15 -8.77 18.43 9.03
C GLU A 15 -9.23 18.31 10.49
N VAL A 16 -10.49 17.94 10.72
CA VAL A 16 -11.05 17.73 12.07
C VAL A 16 -10.26 16.66 12.83
N ILE A 17 -9.92 15.55 12.17
CA ILE A 17 -9.12 14.48 12.78
C ILE A 17 -7.70 14.96 13.08
N ARG A 18 -7.07 15.74 12.20
CA ARG A 18 -5.74 16.34 12.44
C ARG A 18 -5.75 17.24 13.67
N LEU A 19 -6.68 18.19 13.73
CA LEU A 19 -6.82 19.13 14.86
C LEU A 19 -7.06 18.41 16.20
N TYR A 20 -7.82 17.31 16.18
CA TYR A 20 -8.08 16.53 17.37
C TYR A 20 -6.87 15.68 17.81
N THR A 21 -6.18 15.02 16.87
CA THR A 21 -5.13 14.05 17.17
C THR A 21 -3.74 14.65 17.33
N GLN A 22 -3.39 15.64 16.49
CA GLN A 22 -2.07 16.26 16.50
C GLN A 22 -2.03 17.49 17.41
N GLU A 23 -3.06 18.33 17.35
CA GLU A 23 -3.10 19.59 18.10
C GLU A 23 -3.83 19.46 19.45
N GLY A 24 -4.49 18.32 19.71
CA GLY A 24 -5.18 18.04 20.99
C GLY A 24 -6.39 18.95 21.25
N LEU A 25 -6.96 19.56 20.22
CA LEU A 25 -8.06 20.52 20.37
C LEU A 25 -9.37 19.80 20.73
N GLY A 26 -10.09 20.35 21.72
CA GLY A 26 -11.41 19.86 22.10
C GLY A 26 -12.47 20.07 21.02
N ARG A 27 -13.49 19.21 20.98
CA ARG A 27 -14.56 19.21 19.96
C ARG A 27 -15.24 20.57 19.79
N SER A 28 -15.52 21.26 20.90
CA SER A 28 -16.15 22.58 20.92
C SER A 28 -15.25 23.70 20.41
N LYS A 29 -13.92 23.52 20.48
CA LYS A 29 -12.95 24.46 19.89
C LYS A 29 -12.83 24.24 18.39
N ILE A 30 -12.85 22.98 17.94
CA ILE A 30 -12.84 22.61 16.52
C ILE A 30 -14.10 23.13 15.81
N SER A 31 -15.28 23.05 16.44
CA SER A 31 -16.54 23.54 15.84
C SER A 31 -16.59 25.07 15.66
N ARG A 32 -15.72 25.82 16.36
CA ARG A 32 -15.57 27.27 16.17
C ARG A 32 -14.62 27.62 15.03
N ILE A 33 -13.70 26.71 14.69
CA ILE A 33 -12.69 26.89 13.64
C ILE A 33 -13.25 26.44 12.29
N ILE A 34 -13.99 25.33 12.28
CA ILE A 34 -14.51 24.68 11.08
C ILE A 34 -16.03 24.82 11.06
N PRO A 35 -16.66 25.09 9.90
CA PRO A 35 -18.12 25.22 9.77
C PRO A 35 -18.83 23.85 9.81
N VAL A 36 -18.55 23.07 10.84
CA VAL A 36 -19.14 21.76 11.12
C VAL A 36 -19.60 21.74 12.58
N GLY A 37 -20.85 21.35 12.80
CA GLY A 37 -21.42 21.28 14.14
C GLY A 37 -20.70 20.28 15.04
N GLU A 38 -20.65 20.58 16.34
CA GLU A 38 -19.95 19.78 17.35
C GLU A 38 -20.43 18.32 17.39
N THR A 39 -21.74 18.08 17.20
CA THR A 39 -22.32 16.74 17.14
C THR A 39 -21.75 15.91 15.97
N THR A 40 -21.49 16.56 14.83
CA THR A 40 -20.91 15.92 13.64
C THR A 40 -19.43 15.60 13.88
N ILE A 41 -18.68 16.54 14.46
CA ILE A 41 -17.28 16.35 14.86
C ILE A 41 -17.15 15.20 15.86
N SER A 42 -18.02 15.16 16.88
CA SER A 42 -18.04 14.09 17.88
C SER A 42 -18.29 12.72 17.25
N ARG A 43 -19.23 12.63 16.29
CA ARG A 43 -19.49 11.40 15.53
C ARG A 43 -18.26 10.98 14.70
N TRP A 44 -17.59 11.93 14.04
CA TRP A 44 -16.38 11.64 13.24
C TRP A 44 -15.24 11.12 14.11
N ILE A 45 -14.99 11.76 15.26
CA ILE A 45 -13.96 11.33 16.21
C ILE A 45 -14.28 9.94 16.78
N ARG A 46 -15.54 9.68 17.15
CA ARG A 46 -15.96 8.37 17.64
C ARG A 46 -15.74 7.28 16.60
N ASN A 47 -16.21 7.50 15.36
CA ASN A 47 -16.01 6.54 14.28
C ASN A 47 -14.52 6.34 13.97
N PHE A 48 -13.70 7.38 14.06
CA PHE A 48 -12.25 7.28 13.89
C PHE A 48 -11.61 6.44 15.00
N ALA A 49 -12.02 6.63 16.26
CA ALA A 49 -11.56 5.83 17.39
C ALA A 49 -11.97 4.35 17.24
N ASP A 50 -13.21 4.10 16.83
CA ASP A 50 -13.72 2.75 16.56
C ASP A 50 -12.96 2.09 15.40
N GLU A 51 -12.72 2.82 14.29
CA GLU A 51 -11.92 2.33 13.15
C GLU A 51 -10.49 1.99 13.58
N LYS A 52 -9.83 2.84 14.39
CA LYS A 52 -8.51 2.55 14.95
C LYS A 52 -8.53 1.34 15.88
N GLN A 53 -9.53 1.21 16.74
CA GLN A 53 -9.66 0.05 17.64
C GLN A 53 -9.89 -1.25 16.86
N ILE A 54 -10.72 -1.23 15.82
CA ILE A 54 -10.95 -2.38 14.93
C ILE A 54 -9.65 -2.76 14.19
N GLN A 55 -8.89 -1.78 13.69
CA GLN A 55 -7.59 -2.02 13.07
C GLN A 55 -6.59 -2.66 14.05
N VAL A 56 -6.54 -2.20 15.30
CA VAL A 56 -5.69 -2.80 16.35
C VAL A 56 -6.14 -4.24 16.64
N VAL A 57 -7.45 -4.49 16.75
CA VAL A 57 -7.98 -5.84 17.01
C VAL A 57 -7.77 -6.78 15.82
N MET A 58 -7.94 -6.32 14.57
CA MET A 58 -7.65 -7.10 13.37
C MET A 58 -6.15 -7.41 13.24
N LYS A 59 -5.28 -6.43 13.51
CA LYS A 59 -3.82 -6.65 13.53
C LYS A 59 -3.44 -7.69 14.58
N ARG A 60 -4.01 -7.60 15.79
CA ARG A 60 -3.83 -8.58 16.87
C ARG A 60 -4.35 -9.98 16.51
N LYS A 61 -5.46 -10.08 15.77
CA LYS A 61 -6.04 -11.36 15.35
C LYS A 61 -5.27 -12.01 14.20
N SER A 62 -4.64 -11.21 13.33
CA SER A 62 -3.73 -11.70 12.29
C SER A 62 -2.37 -12.12 12.83
N SER A 63 -1.99 -11.68 14.03
CA SER A 63 -0.73 -12.01 14.71
C SER A 63 -0.87 -13.11 15.77
N ILE A 64 -1.94 -13.92 15.76
CA ILE A 64 -2.03 -15.12 16.60
C ILE A 64 -1.23 -16.25 15.95
N ASN A 65 0.10 -16.10 15.97
CA ASN A 65 1.02 -17.19 16.31
C ASN A 65 1.58 -16.80 17.69
N PRO A 66 1.38 -17.59 18.74
CA PRO A 66 1.48 -17.05 20.10
C PRO A 66 2.85 -17.27 20.69
N GLU A 67 3.85 -16.40 20.47
CA GLU A 67 5.01 -16.29 21.39
C GLU A 67 5.55 -14.85 21.51
N THR A 68 5.31 -14.25 22.68
CA THR A 68 6.14 -13.26 23.42
C THR A 68 6.20 -11.77 23.01
N PRO A 69 6.48 -10.87 23.99
CA PRO A 69 5.89 -9.53 24.04
C PRO A 69 6.73 -8.41 23.42
N GLU A 70 5.97 -7.46 22.87
CA GLU A 70 6.21 -6.05 22.58
C GLU A 70 7.55 -5.43 23.06
N ALA A 71 8.42 -5.07 22.09
CA ALA A 71 9.25 -3.84 22.07
C ALA A 71 10.25 -3.73 20.89
N GLY A 72 10.40 -4.76 20.03
CA GLY A 72 11.46 -4.76 18.97
C GLY A 72 11.04 -5.16 17.54
N ILE A 73 9.74 -5.42 17.30
CA ILE A 73 9.27 -6.20 16.14
C ILE A 73 9.30 -5.40 14.81
N GLU A 74 9.28 -4.07 14.84
CA GLU A 74 9.22 -3.27 13.60
C GLU A 74 10.51 -3.33 12.75
N SER A 75 11.67 -3.62 13.37
CA SER A 75 12.96 -3.61 12.65
C SER A 75 13.28 -4.93 11.92
N GLY A 76 12.78 -6.06 12.44
CA GLY A 76 13.03 -7.40 11.90
C GLY A 76 12.25 -7.64 10.61
N ASP A 77 10.96 -7.31 10.61
CA ASP A 77 10.08 -7.48 9.46
C ASP A 77 10.52 -6.59 8.29
N VAL A 78 10.93 -5.35 8.56
CA VAL A 78 11.44 -4.44 7.51
C VAL A 78 12.71 -5.00 6.87
N LYS A 79 13.64 -5.55 7.67
CA LYS A 79 14.86 -6.17 7.14
C LYS A 79 14.55 -7.44 6.35
N ALA A 80 13.62 -8.27 6.81
CA ALA A 80 13.19 -9.46 6.08
C ALA A 80 12.55 -9.09 4.73
N LEU A 81 11.68 -8.07 4.71
CA LEU A 81 11.07 -7.56 3.48
C LEU A 81 12.12 -6.97 2.52
N GLN A 82 13.10 -6.23 3.04
CA GLN A 82 14.20 -5.71 2.22
C GLN A 82 15.06 -6.82 1.61
N ALA A 83 15.36 -7.88 2.38
CA ALA A 83 16.09 -9.03 1.89
C ALA A 83 15.31 -9.75 0.76
N GLU A 84 14.00 -9.91 0.91
CA GLU A 84 13.17 -10.52 -0.13
C GLU A 84 13.09 -9.65 -1.39
N ILE A 85 12.97 -8.32 -1.26
CA ILE A 85 13.04 -7.40 -2.41
C ILE A 85 14.39 -7.53 -3.13
N ALA A 86 15.49 -7.62 -2.40
CA ALA A 86 16.81 -7.79 -2.99
C ALA A 86 16.93 -9.13 -3.73
N ARG A 87 16.42 -10.22 -3.15
CA ARG A 87 16.37 -11.54 -3.78
C ARG A 87 15.57 -11.52 -5.08
N LEU A 88 14.35 -11.00 -5.03
CA LEU A 88 13.44 -10.92 -6.18
C LEU A 88 14.01 -10.06 -7.30
N LYS A 89 14.65 -8.93 -6.98
CA LYS A 89 15.33 -8.10 -7.98
C LYS A 89 16.48 -8.83 -8.67
N LYS A 90 17.25 -9.62 -7.93
CA LYS A 90 18.35 -10.43 -8.49
C LYS A 90 17.81 -11.50 -9.43
N GLU A 91 16.75 -12.18 -9.04
CA GLU A 91 16.08 -13.20 -9.86
C GLU A 91 15.50 -12.59 -11.14
N LEU A 92 14.85 -11.42 -11.04
CA LEU A 92 14.34 -10.68 -12.19
C LEU A 92 15.47 -10.27 -13.16
N ALA A 93 16.58 -9.75 -12.63
CA ALA A 93 17.73 -9.37 -13.46
C ALA A 93 18.33 -10.58 -14.19
N HIS A 94 18.41 -11.74 -13.52
CA HIS A 94 18.88 -12.97 -14.13
C HIS A 94 17.96 -13.44 -15.27
N GLU A 95 16.65 -13.46 -15.04
CA GLU A 95 15.68 -13.86 -16.07
C GLU A 95 15.65 -12.89 -17.26
N SER A 96 15.77 -11.58 -17.00
CA SER A 96 15.90 -10.58 -18.07
C SER A 96 17.14 -10.84 -18.92
N LEU A 97 18.30 -11.05 -18.29
CA LEU A 97 19.55 -11.34 -19.00
C LEU A 97 19.45 -12.64 -19.80
N ARG A 98 18.81 -13.67 -19.23
CA ARG A 98 18.55 -14.94 -19.91
C ARG A 98 17.67 -14.73 -21.15
N ALA A 99 16.61 -13.94 -21.04
CA ALA A 99 15.74 -13.62 -22.17
C ALA A 99 16.48 -12.86 -23.27
N ASP A 100 17.31 -11.88 -22.89
CA ASP A 100 18.12 -11.10 -23.83
C ASP A 100 19.16 -11.98 -24.53
N ALA A 101 19.83 -12.88 -23.80
CA ALA A 101 20.77 -13.83 -24.38
C ALA A 101 20.10 -14.79 -25.39
N PHE A 102 18.89 -15.29 -25.08
CA PHE A 102 18.14 -16.08 -26.05
C PHE A 102 17.70 -15.28 -27.26
N ASN A 103 17.32 -14.01 -27.06
CA ASN A 103 16.97 -13.13 -28.16
C ASN A 103 18.15 -12.94 -29.13
N GLU A 104 19.35 -12.73 -28.60
CA GLU A 104 20.56 -12.61 -29.42
C GLU A 104 20.98 -13.92 -30.07
N LEU A 105 20.82 -15.06 -29.39
CA LEU A 105 21.07 -16.37 -29.99
C LEU A 105 20.18 -16.59 -31.22
N ILE A 106 18.91 -16.18 -31.14
CA ILE A 106 18.00 -16.20 -32.29
C ILE A 106 18.52 -15.29 -33.41
N ASN A 107 18.91 -14.05 -33.10
CA ASN A 107 19.44 -13.11 -34.11
C ASN A 107 20.67 -13.68 -34.83
N VAL A 108 21.61 -14.28 -34.09
CA VAL A 108 22.82 -14.91 -34.64
C VAL A 108 22.45 -16.09 -35.53
N ALA A 109 21.52 -16.95 -35.11
CA ALA A 109 21.08 -18.09 -35.90
C ALA A 109 20.37 -17.65 -37.20
N GLU A 110 19.46 -16.67 -37.12
CA GLU A 110 18.79 -16.13 -38.31
C GLU A 110 19.79 -15.55 -39.32
N LYS A 111 20.82 -14.84 -38.83
CA LYS A 111 21.89 -14.29 -39.67
C LYS A 111 22.78 -15.35 -40.30
N GLN A 112 23.18 -16.38 -39.53
CA GLN A 112 24.11 -17.42 -39.99
C GLN A 112 23.46 -18.36 -41.00
N PHE A 113 22.20 -18.74 -40.77
CA PHE A 113 21.50 -19.73 -41.58
C PHE A 113 20.56 -19.09 -42.62
N ASN A 114 20.40 -17.76 -42.61
CA ASN A 114 19.53 -17.00 -43.50
C ASN A 114 18.08 -17.53 -43.54
N ILE A 115 17.58 -17.96 -42.37
CA ILE A 115 16.20 -18.43 -42.15
C ILE A 115 15.52 -17.53 -41.13
N SER A 116 14.22 -17.26 -41.30
CA SER A 116 13.43 -16.55 -40.29
C SER A 116 12.87 -17.53 -39.26
N ILE A 117 13.30 -17.42 -38.01
CA ILE A 117 12.84 -18.25 -36.90
C ILE A 117 11.67 -17.55 -36.18
N ARG A 118 11.74 -16.22 -36.01
CA ARG A 118 10.62 -15.45 -35.45
C ARG A 118 9.52 -15.22 -36.49
N LYS A 119 8.27 -15.21 -36.01
CA LYS A 119 7.13 -14.71 -36.80
C LYS A 119 7.31 -13.20 -37.01
N LYS A 120 7.09 -12.72 -38.24
CA LYS A 120 7.02 -11.28 -38.52
C LYS A 120 5.78 -10.71 -37.84
N ALA A 121 5.95 -9.66 -37.04
CA ALA A 121 4.84 -8.91 -36.47
C ALA A 121 3.98 -8.35 -37.62
N GLY A 122 2.77 -8.88 -37.79
CA GLY A 122 1.83 -8.44 -38.84
C GLY A 122 1.29 -9.53 -39.78
N ALA A 123 1.65 -10.81 -39.61
CA ALA A 123 0.93 -11.87 -40.30
C ALA A 123 -0.53 -11.93 -39.75
N LYS A 124 -1.49 -11.48 -40.55
CA LYS A 124 -2.93 -11.60 -40.23
C LYS A 124 -3.24 -13.08 -39.94
N GLN A 125 -3.96 -13.32 -38.84
CA GLN A 125 -4.54 -14.63 -38.54
C GLN A 125 -5.61 -14.99 -39.57
#